data_AF-A0A1V2PWV7-F1
#
_entry.id   AF-A0A1V2PWV7-F1
#
_cell.length_a   1.000
_cell.length_b   1.000
_cell.length_c   1.000
_cell.angle_alpha   90.00
_cell.angle_beta   90.00
_cell.angle_gamma   90.00
#
_symmetry.space_group_name_H-M   'P 1'
#
loop_
_entity.id
_entity.type
_entity.pdbx_description
1 polymer ?
#
loop_
_entity_poly.entity_id
_entity_poly.type
_entity_poly.pdbx_seq_one_letter_code
_entity_poly.pdbx_strand_id
1 'polypeptide(L)'
;MEVRVDVDRPGRHLLHVEFERAESGSQLASGSFEVSGENRERPVDVPSVDLGVANAVAGQATTVEVVVGERADLQPWLGMAGHLVLRDRAGGFFGHVHEMGPMTTGRPDETVAGLGPRLRFTFTFSAPGRYLGWVQYQRDFTVTTVPLTIDVRGANESPIRTSGRTRSSPRRTWCCTWAWRCAG
;
A
#
# COMPACT_ATOMS: atom_id res chain seq x y z
N MET A 1 10.79 12.90 22.62
CA MET A 1 10.78 12.00 21.45
C MET A 1 11.45 12.74 20.31
N GLU A 2 12.37 12.10 19.62
CA GLU A 2 13.09 12.62 18.46
C GLU A 2 13.00 11.56 17.36
N VAL A 3 12.69 11.97 16.14
CA VAL A 3 12.67 11.11 14.96
C VAL A 3 13.77 11.61 14.03
N ARG A 4 14.66 10.71 13.60
CA ARG A 4 15.71 11.01 12.62
C ARG A 4 15.35 10.34 11.31
N VAL A 5 15.50 11.09 10.22
CA VAL A 5 15.19 10.63 8.87
C VAL A 5 16.38 10.96 7.98
N ASP A 6 16.88 9.96 7.26
CA ASP A 6 17.82 10.16 6.17
C ASP A 6 17.05 10.25 4.85
N VAL A 7 17.28 11.33 4.11
CA VAL A 7 16.60 11.58 2.83
C VAL A 7 17.63 11.59 1.72
N ASP A 8 17.40 10.77 0.69
CA ASP A 8 18.34 10.52 -0.39
C ASP A 8 18.09 11.37 -1.64
N ARG A 9 16.94 12.02 -1.73
CA ARG A 9 16.54 12.83 -2.89
C ARG A 9 16.27 14.29 -2.51
N PRO A 10 16.78 15.26 -3.29
CA PRO A 10 16.40 16.66 -3.12
C PRO A 10 14.91 16.86 -3.47
N GLY A 11 14.33 17.93 -2.95
CA GLY A 11 12.95 18.34 -3.18
C GLY A 11 12.14 18.49 -1.90
N ARG A 12 10.85 18.74 -2.09
CA ARG A 12 9.89 18.89 -0.99
C ARG A 12 9.44 17.53 -0.47
N HIS A 13 9.60 17.31 0.82
CA HIS A 13 9.18 16.10 1.51
C HIS A 13 8.02 16.39 2.46
N LEU A 14 7.04 15.49 2.46
CA LEU A 14 5.95 15.48 3.43
C LEU A 14 6.25 14.44 4.51
N LEU A 15 6.18 14.84 5.78
CA LEU A 15 6.40 13.98 6.92
C LEU A 15 5.09 13.78 7.67
N HIS A 16 4.77 12.52 7.96
CA HIS A 16 3.66 12.12 8.82
C HIS A 16 4.22 11.24 9.92
N VAL A 17 3.88 11.57 11.16
CA VAL A 17 4.29 10.82 12.35
C VAL A 17 3.03 10.53 13.14
N GLU A 18 2.65 9.27 13.17
CA GLU A 18 1.63 8.80 14.09
C GLU A 18 2.30 8.30 15.37
N PHE A 19 1.71 8.66 16.51
CA PHE A 19 2.14 8.16 17.79
C PHE A 19 0.91 7.90 18.65
N GLU A 20 0.95 6.80 19.37
CA GLU A 20 -0.06 6.46 20.36
C GLU A 20 0.51 6.66 21.74
N ARG A 21 -0.22 7.41 22.58
CA ARG A 21 0.04 7.40 24.02
C ARG A 21 -0.83 6.31 24.62
N ALA A 22 -0.27 5.57 25.58
CA ALA A 22 -1.03 4.58 26.34
C ALA A 22 -2.35 5.21 26.84
N GLU A 23 -3.47 4.55 26.58
CA GLU A 23 -4.83 4.98 26.96
C GLU A 23 -5.31 6.33 26.37
N SER A 24 -4.69 6.83 25.30
CA SER A 24 -4.98 8.19 24.78
C SER A 24 -5.28 8.24 23.28
N GLY A 25 -5.37 7.08 22.61
CA GLY A 25 -5.62 6.99 21.17
C GLY A 25 -4.48 7.52 20.30
N SER A 26 -4.63 7.37 18.98
CA SER A 26 -3.62 7.79 18.02
C SER A 26 -3.63 9.31 17.79
N GLN A 27 -2.44 9.87 17.61
CA GLN A 27 -2.25 11.28 17.25
C GLN A 27 -1.34 11.36 16.03
N LEU A 28 -1.76 12.16 15.06
CA LEU A 28 -1.03 12.39 13.83
C LEU A 28 -0.40 13.79 13.86
N ALA A 29 0.93 13.85 13.83
CA ALA A 29 1.67 15.06 13.52
C ALA A 29 2.08 15.05 12.05
N SER A 30 1.90 16.18 11.35
CA SER A 30 2.25 16.32 9.94
C SER A 30 3.09 17.58 9.72
N GLY A 31 3.98 17.53 8.75
CA GLY A 31 4.84 18.66 8.38
C GLY A 31 5.44 18.49 7.00
N SER A 32 6.20 19.50 6.57
CA SER A 32 6.97 19.42 5.33
C SER A 32 8.32 20.11 5.48
N PHE A 33 9.31 19.63 4.76
CA PHE A 33 10.63 20.24 4.70
C PHE A 33 11.20 20.15 3.29
N GLU A 34 12.16 21.02 2.98
CA GLU A 34 12.88 21.05 1.70
C GLU A 34 14.27 20.45 1.88
N VAL A 35 14.65 19.56 0.98
CA VAL A 35 16.01 19.00 0.91
C VAL A 35 16.69 19.53 -0.34
N SER A 36 17.89 20.09 -0.18
CA SER A 36 18.73 20.55 -1.28
C SER A 36 19.96 19.66 -1.42
N GLY A 37 20.61 19.71 -2.58
CA GLY A 37 21.80 18.91 -2.89
C GLY A 37 21.60 17.94 -4.04
N GLU A 38 22.55 17.02 -4.20
CA GLU A 38 22.54 16.02 -5.26
C GLU A 38 21.66 14.81 -4.90
N ASN A 39 21.11 14.18 -5.94
CA ASN A 39 20.40 12.91 -5.77
C ASN A 39 21.39 11.80 -5.39
N ARG A 40 21.17 11.16 -4.25
CA ARG A 40 21.94 10.02 -3.71
C ARG A 40 21.11 8.74 -3.66
N GLU A 41 20.10 8.64 -4.51
CA GLU A 41 19.18 7.51 -4.59
C GLU A 41 19.90 6.17 -4.49
N ARG A 42 19.55 5.43 -3.44
CA ARG A 42 20.00 4.06 -3.27
C ARG A 42 18.93 3.14 -3.85
N PRO A 43 19.33 2.08 -4.58
CA PRO A 43 18.39 1.02 -4.92
C PRO A 43 17.71 0.51 -3.64
N VAL A 44 16.39 0.63 -3.59
CA VAL A 44 15.60 -0.03 -2.55
C VAL A 44 15.43 -1.46 -3.00
N ASP A 45 15.98 -2.40 -2.25
CA ASP A 45 15.68 -3.82 -2.47
C ASP A 45 14.23 -4.05 -2.05
N VAL A 46 13.35 -4.18 -3.04
CA VAL A 46 11.93 -4.44 -2.81
C VAL A 46 11.75 -5.95 -2.81
N PRO A 47 11.34 -6.55 -1.68
CA PRO A 47 11.07 -7.98 -1.64
C PRO A 47 9.98 -8.34 -2.66
N SER A 48 10.22 -9.40 -3.42
CA SER A 48 9.18 -9.98 -4.26
C SER A 48 8.12 -10.62 -3.37
N VAL A 49 6.89 -10.12 -3.44
CA VAL A 49 5.72 -10.63 -2.73
C VAL A 49 4.56 -10.78 -3.70
N ASP A 50 3.64 -11.70 -3.42
CA ASP A 50 2.39 -11.78 -4.18
C ASP A 50 1.44 -10.71 -3.66
N LEU A 51 1.04 -9.78 -4.53
CA LEU A 51 0.19 -8.64 -4.21
C LEU A 51 -1.14 -8.73 -4.95
N GLY A 52 -2.21 -8.93 -4.19
CA GLY A 52 -3.58 -8.87 -4.67
C GLY A 52 -4.27 -7.62 -4.17
N VAL A 53 -4.56 -6.66 -5.05
CA VAL A 53 -5.44 -5.53 -4.74
C VAL A 53 -6.74 -5.72 -5.50
N ALA A 54 -7.86 -5.90 -4.79
CA ALA A 54 -9.17 -5.96 -5.42
C ALA A 54 -9.44 -4.67 -6.21
N ASN A 55 -10.31 -4.74 -7.23
CA ASN A 55 -10.72 -3.59 -8.03
C ASN A 55 -11.30 -2.47 -7.15
N ALA A 56 -10.44 -1.57 -6.68
CA ALA A 56 -10.79 -0.59 -5.67
C ALA A 56 -11.76 0.46 -6.23
N VAL A 57 -12.84 0.70 -5.51
CA VAL A 57 -13.87 1.69 -5.85
C VAL A 57 -14.11 2.57 -4.63
N ALA A 58 -14.17 3.88 -4.85
CA ALA A 58 -14.45 4.83 -3.79
C ALA A 58 -15.82 4.54 -3.15
N GLY A 59 -15.86 4.56 -1.82
CA GLY A 59 -17.03 4.22 -1.01
C GLY A 59 -17.25 2.72 -0.80
N GLN A 60 -16.40 1.85 -1.38
CA GLN A 60 -16.50 0.40 -1.19
C GLN A 60 -15.30 -0.15 -0.41
N ALA A 61 -15.56 -1.16 0.42
CA ALA A 61 -14.50 -1.89 1.09
C ALA A 61 -13.61 -2.60 0.06
N THR A 62 -12.32 -2.33 0.15
CA THR A 62 -11.27 -2.91 -0.70
C THR A 62 -10.32 -3.69 0.19
N THR A 63 -10.05 -4.94 -0.16
CA THR A 63 -9.03 -5.75 0.51
C THR A 63 -7.75 -5.75 -0.31
N VAL A 64 -6.65 -5.41 0.37
CA VAL A 64 -5.27 -5.62 -0.09
C VAL A 64 -4.78 -6.89 0.57
N GLU A 65 -4.44 -7.90 -0.23
CA GLU A 65 -3.82 -9.14 0.22
C GLU A 65 -2.35 -9.15 -0.19
N VAL A 66 -1.48 -9.53 0.74
CA VAL A 66 -0.05 -9.73 0.51
C VAL A 66 0.35 -11.11 1.01
N VAL A 67 1.01 -11.91 0.17
CA VAL A 67 1.61 -13.19 0.57
C VAL A 67 3.14 -13.07 0.60
N VAL A 68 3.72 -13.32 1.78
CA VAL A 68 5.16 -13.15 2.06
C VAL A 68 5.87 -14.49 2.24
N GLY A 69 6.06 -15.18 1.11
CA GLY A 69 6.59 -16.54 1.07
C GLY A 69 5.59 -17.56 1.63
N GLU A 70 6.08 -18.73 2.05
CA GLU A 70 5.22 -19.88 2.39
C GLU A 70 5.16 -20.19 3.90
N ARG A 71 6.06 -19.60 4.70
CA ARG A 71 6.24 -19.96 6.11
C ARG A 71 5.30 -19.17 7.03
N ALA A 72 4.72 -19.86 8.02
CA ALA A 72 3.96 -19.26 9.11
C ALA A 72 4.87 -18.86 10.28
N ASP A 73 5.76 -17.90 10.02
CA ASP A 73 6.82 -17.45 10.92
C ASP A 73 6.87 -15.93 11.04
N LEU A 74 5.78 -15.24 10.69
CA LEU A 74 5.69 -13.81 10.93
C LEU A 74 5.57 -13.56 12.43
N GLN A 75 6.20 -12.48 12.87
CA GLN A 75 6.15 -11.99 14.24
C GLN A 75 5.19 -10.79 14.32
N PRO A 76 4.51 -10.60 15.47
CA PRO A 76 3.81 -9.35 15.72
C PRO A 76 4.78 -8.17 15.66
N TRP A 77 4.35 -7.10 15.04
CA TRP A 77 5.01 -5.80 15.05
C TRP A 77 3.99 -4.79 15.60
N LEU A 78 4.34 -3.97 16.59
CA LEU A 78 3.39 -3.03 17.22
C LEU A 78 2.05 -3.69 17.63
N GLY A 79 2.10 -4.95 18.05
CA GLY A 79 0.93 -5.73 18.46
C GLY A 79 0.10 -6.39 17.35
N MET A 80 0.38 -6.20 16.06
CA MET A 80 -0.39 -6.78 14.95
C MET A 80 0.50 -7.52 13.93
N ALA A 81 -0.09 -8.37 13.08
CA ALA A 81 0.66 -9.15 12.10
C ALA A 81 1.29 -8.29 10.98
N GLY A 82 0.68 -7.14 10.70
CA GLY A 82 1.18 -6.19 9.72
C GLY A 82 0.42 -4.88 9.74
N HIS A 83 0.99 -3.89 9.06
CA HIS A 83 0.46 -2.53 8.96
C HIS A 83 0.45 -2.10 7.50
N LEU A 84 -0.63 -1.49 7.04
CA LEU A 84 -0.72 -0.82 5.76
C LEU A 84 -0.87 0.68 6.02
N VAL A 85 0.13 1.44 5.61
CA VAL A 85 0.09 2.90 5.62
C VAL A 85 -0.26 3.39 4.22
N LEU A 86 -1.22 4.31 4.11
CA LEU A 86 -1.74 4.85 2.86
C LEU A 86 -1.63 6.37 2.82
N ARG A 87 -1.35 6.89 1.62
CA ARG A 87 -1.28 8.32 1.31
C ARG A 87 -1.91 8.60 -0.04
N ASP A 88 -2.58 9.74 -0.17
CA ASP A 88 -2.86 10.29 -1.50
C ASP A 88 -1.62 10.99 -2.06
N ARG A 89 -1.60 11.22 -3.38
CA ARG A 89 -0.48 11.94 -4.02
C ARG A 89 -0.36 13.40 -3.61
N ALA A 90 -1.48 14.05 -3.29
CA ALA A 90 -1.50 15.45 -2.88
C ALA A 90 -1.02 15.63 -1.43
N GLY A 91 -1.03 14.56 -0.65
CA GLY A 91 -0.62 14.54 0.74
C GLY A 91 -1.67 15.05 1.73
N GLY A 92 -2.93 15.16 1.33
CA GLY A 92 -4.04 15.52 2.21
C GLY A 92 -4.61 14.34 3.00
N PHE A 93 -4.30 13.10 2.61
CA PHE A 93 -4.85 11.89 3.22
C PHE A 93 -3.76 11.02 3.87
N PHE A 94 -4.00 10.58 5.11
CA PHE A 94 -3.23 9.55 5.81
C PHE A 94 -4.19 8.43 6.24
N GLY A 95 -3.88 7.19 5.89
CA GLY A 95 -4.58 6.02 6.39
C GLY A 95 -3.60 5.05 7.03
N HIS A 96 -4.02 4.44 8.14
CA HIS A 96 -3.27 3.38 8.81
C HIS A 96 -4.24 2.24 9.11
N VAL A 97 -3.92 1.05 8.60
CA VAL A 97 -4.79 -0.13 8.67
C VAL A 97 -3.97 -1.30 9.17
N HIS A 98 -4.47 -2.00 10.18
CA HIS A 98 -3.82 -3.19 10.69
C HIS A 98 -4.32 -4.43 9.97
N GLU A 99 -3.46 -5.43 9.88
CA GLU A 99 -3.88 -6.78 9.48
C GLU A 99 -4.81 -7.34 10.55
N MET A 100 -6.01 -7.75 10.15
CA MET A 100 -7.03 -8.29 11.05
C MET A 100 -7.08 -9.82 10.94
N GLY A 101 -5.99 -10.48 11.29
CA GLY A 101 -5.96 -11.91 11.53
C GLY A 101 -6.81 -12.28 12.76
N PRO A 102 -7.05 -13.58 13.04
CA PRO A 102 -7.78 -13.96 14.24
C PRO A 102 -7.08 -13.37 15.46
N MET A 103 -7.79 -12.49 16.18
CA MET A 103 -7.28 -11.84 17.38
C MET A 103 -6.73 -12.91 18.33
N THR A 104 -5.43 -12.91 18.59
CA THR A 104 -4.85 -13.82 19.57
C THR A 104 -5.37 -13.41 20.94
N THR A 105 -5.92 -14.34 21.72
CA THR A 105 -6.34 -14.05 23.09
C THR A 105 -5.12 -13.79 23.97
N GLY A 106 -4.94 -12.56 24.45
CA GLY A 106 -3.82 -12.15 25.27
C GLY A 106 -2.96 -11.07 24.61
N ARG A 107 -2.01 -10.50 25.37
CA ARG A 107 -1.03 -9.57 24.80
C ARG A 107 -0.11 -10.36 23.87
N PRO A 108 0.01 -10.01 22.58
CA PRO A 108 0.87 -10.73 21.67
C PRO A 108 2.31 -10.66 22.16
N ASP A 109 2.96 -11.82 22.25
CA ASP A 109 4.39 -11.91 22.49
C ASP A 109 5.11 -11.64 21.16
N GLU A 110 5.69 -10.44 21.03
CA GLU A 110 6.40 -9.99 19.82
C GLU A 110 7.64 -10.85 19.49
N THR A 111 8.08 -11.72 20.41
CA THR A 111 9.18 -12.65 20.18
C THR A 111 8.74 -13.94 19.49
N VAL A 112 7.45 -14.28 19.52
CA VAL A 112 6.93 -15.53 18.97
C VAL A 112 6.62 -15.38 17.49
N ALA A 113 7.37 -16.11 16.67
CA ALA A 113 7.10 -16.29 15.25
C ALA A 113 6.05 -17.40 15.06
N GLY A 114 4.85 -17.03 14.62
CA GLY A 114 3.76 -18.00 14.45
C GLY A 114 2.58 -17.52 13.61
N LEU A 115 2.63 -16.28 13.11
CA LEU A 115 1.60 -15.73 12.26
C LEU A 115 1.79 -16.21 10.81
N GLY A 116 0.69 -16.46 10.12
CA GLY A 116 0.69 -16.98 8.76
C GLY A 116 1.31 -16.02 7.74
N PRO A 117 1.73 -16.51 6.56
CA PRO A 117 2.41 -15.69 5.54
C PRO A 117 1.48 -14.74 4.78
N ARG A 118 0.17 -14.73 5.06
CA ARG A 118 -0.82 -13.97 4.31
C ARG A 118 -1.35 -12.84 5.17
N LEU A 119 -1.16 -11.61 4.71
CA LEU A 119 -1.65 -10.40 5.36
C LEU A 119 -2.84 -9.85 4.55
N ARG A 120 -3.92 -9.48 5.24
CA ARG A 120 -5.12 -8.88 4.65
C ARG A 120 -5.48 -7.57 5.33
N PHE A 121 -5.56 -6.52 4.53
CA PHE A 121 -5.93 -5.18 4.97
C PHE A 121 -7.21 -4.76 4.26
N THR A 122 -8.27 -4.50 5.01
CA THR A 122 -9.53 -4.02 4.43
C THR A 122 -9.73 -2.55 4.76
N PHE A 123 -9.94 -1.74 3.73
CA PHE A 123 -10.10 -0.30 3.85
C PHE A 123 -11.16 0.22 2.87
N THR A 124 -11.89 1.28 3.27
CA THR A 124 -12.84 1.97 2.40
C THR A 124 -12.27 3.32 1.99
N PHE A 125 -11.88 3.46 0.73
CA PHE A 125 -11.37 4.71 0.18
C PHE A 125 -12.52 5.71 0.01
N SER A 126 -12.43 6.91 0.58
CA SER A 126 -13.50 7.92 0.51
C SER A 126 -13.58 8.62 -0.85
N ALA A 127 -12.47 8.68 -1.59
CA ALA A 127 -12.37 9.37 -2.87
C ALA A 127 -11.61 8.55 -3.92
N PRO A 128 -11.95 8.69 -5.21
CA PRO A 128 -11.16 8.12 -6.29
C PRO A 128 -9.79 8.78 -6.40
N GLY A 129 -8.85 8.07 -7.01
CA GLY A 129 -7.51 8.57 -7.25
C GLY A 129 -6.44 7.51 -7.03
N ARG A 130 -5.18 7.94 -7.17
CA ARG A 130 -4.02 7.10 -6.95
C ARG A 130 -3.49 7.29 -5.53
N TYR A 131 -3.43 6.19 -4.79
CA TYR A 131 -2.89 6.12 -3.44
C TYR A 131 -1.54 5.41 -3.46
N LEU A 132 -0.60 5.92 -2.67
CA LEU A 132 0.67 5.28 -2.35
C LEU A 132 0.49 4.50 -1.06
N GLY A 133 1.00 3.27 -1.02
CA GLY A 133 0.88 2.39 0.12
C GLY A 133 2.22 1.78 0.52
N TRP A 134 2.35 1.45 1.80
CA TRP A 134 3.48 0.72 2.36
C TRP A 134 2.96 -0.35 3.30
N VAL A 135 3.19 -1.61 2.96
CA VAL A 135 2.90 -2.75 3.84
C VAL A 135 4.12 -3.04 4.68
N GLN A 136 3.93 -3.15 5.98
CA GLN A 136 4.97 -3.48 6.95
C GLN A 136 4.64 -4.79 7.66
N TYR A 137 5.64 -5.66 7.77
CA TYR A 137 5.56 -6.91 8.53
C TYR A 137 6.93 -7.23 9.14
N GLN A 138 6.95 -8.06 10.18
CA GLN A 138 8.18 -8.48 10.84
C GLN A 138 8.42 -9.98 10.65
N ARG A 139 9.64 -10.33 10.25
CA ARG A 139 10.18 -11.70 10.24
C ARG A 139 11.63 -11.65 10.70
N ASP A 140 12.05 -12.61 11.50
CA ASP A 140 13.42 -12.71 12.01
C ASP A 140 13.92 -11.37 12.62
N PHE A 141 13.04 -10.71 13.39
CA PHE A 141 13.27 -9.41 14.03
C PHE A 141 13.59 -8.26 13.07
N THR A 142 13.30 -8.43 11.78
CA THR A 142 13.49 -7.42 10.74
C THR A 142 12.13 -6.95 10.23
N VAL A 143 11.87 -5.65 10.34
CA VAL A 143 10.70 -5.02 9.73
C VAL A 143 10.98 -4.80 8.24
N THR A 144 10.17 -5.44 7.41
CA THR A 144 10.21 -5.28 5.97
C THR A 144 9.10 -4.35 5.52
N THR A 145 9.41 -3.39 4.64
CA THR A 145 8.44 -2.45 4.07
C THR A 145 8.31 -2.68 2.56
N VAL A 146 7.11 -3.02 2.10
CA VAL A 146 6.78 -3.25 0.68
C VAL A 146 5.97 -2.07 0.15
N PRO A 147 6.50 -1.29 -0.81
CA PRO A 147 5.73 -0.23 -1.44
C PRO A 147 4.70 -0.80 -2.43
N LEU A 148 3.53 -0.19 -2.49
CA LEU A 148 2.52 -0.47 -3.51
C LEU A 148 1.81 0.82 -3.97
N THR A 149 1.13 0.72 -5.10
CA THR A 149 0.24 1.78 -5.59
C THR A 149 -1.15 1.19 -5.80
N ILE A 150 -2.17 1.90 -5.34
CA ILE A 150 -3.57 1.51 -5.48
C ILE A 150 -4.28 2.57 -6.31
N ASP A 151 -4.84 2.16 -7.45
CA ASP A 151 -5.70 3.00 -8.26
C ASP A 151 -7.17 2.76 -7.88
N VAL A 152 -7.82 3.78 -7.32
CA VAL A 152 -9.21 3.75 -6.85
C VAL A 152 -10.09 4.45 -7.86
N ARG A 153 -11.09 3.74 -8.38
CA ARG A 153 -12.05 4.28 -9.36
C ARG A 153 -13.19 5.02 -8.68
N GLY A 154 -13.83 5.93 -9.42
CA GLY A 154 -15.06 6.57 -8.96
C GLY A 154 -16.21 5.56 -8.91
N ALA A 155 -17.12 5.69 -7.94
CA ALA A 155 -18.31 4.82 -7.83
C ALA A 155 -19.19 4.82 -9.09
N ASN A 156 -19.15 5.91 -9.87
CA ASN A 156 -19.91 6.08 -11.11
C ASN A 156 -19.12 5.72 -12.38
N GLU A 157 -17.83 5.35 -12.27
CA GLU A 157 -17.08 4.82 -13.40
C GLU A 157 -17.44 3.34 -13.58
N SER A 158 -18.38 3.08 -14.49
CA SER A 158 -18.69 1.71 -14.91
C SER A 158 -17.44 1.04 -15.52
N PRO A 159 -17.24 -0.28 -15.32
CA PRO A 159 -16.22 -0.99 -16.09
C PRO A 159 -16.48 -0.76 -17.57
N ILE A 160 -15.43 -0.50 -18.36
CA ILE A 160 -15.53 -0.39 -19.81
C ILE A 160 -16.29 -1.63 -20.30
N ARG A 161 -17.54 -1.40 -20.71
CA ARG A 161 -18.42 -2.44 -21.21
C ARG A 161 -17.99 -2.66 -22.65
N THR A 162 -17.10 -3.62 -22.88
CA THR A 162 -16.81 -4.12 -24.23
C THR A 162 -18.10 -4.77 -24.75
N SER A 163 -19.03 -3.95 -25.23
CA SER A 163 -20.25 -4.41 -25.88
C SER A 163 -19.86 -5.00 -27.23
N GLY A 164 -19.55 -6.29 -27.23
CA GLY A 164 -19.56 -7.12 -28.42
C GLY A 164 -20.99 -7.16 -28.94
N ARG A 165 -21.36 -6.18 -29.77
CA ARG A 165 -22.54 -6.25 -30.62
C ARG A 165 -22.20 -7.25 -31.72
N THR A 166 -22.55 -8.51 -31.51
CA THR A 166 -22.54 -9.54 -32.55
C THR A 166 -23.54 -9.13 -33.63
N ARG A 167 -23.05 -8.57 -34.73
CA ARG A 167 -23.75 -8.60 -36.01
C ARG A 167 -22.84 -9.27 -37.03
N SER A 168 -23.46 -10.15 -37.79
CA SER A 168 -22.93 -11.16 -38.68
C SER A 168 -22.09 -10.66 -39.86
N SER A 169 -20.96 -11.35 -40.09
CA SER A 169 -20.34 -11.71 -41.39
C SER A 169 -19.61 -10.61 -42.22
N PRO A 170 -18.74 -10.97 -43.20
CA PRO A 170 -17.30 -11.08 -42.97
C PRO A 170 -16.46 -10.25 -43.98
N ARG A 171 -15.13 -10.38 -43.84
CA ARG A 171 -14.04 -9.94 -44.73
C ARG A 171 -13.49 -8.55 -44.43
N ARG A 172 -12.29 -8.53 -43.81
CA ARG A 172 -11.02 -8.19 -44.48
C ARG A 172 -9.88 -8.37 -43.47
N THR A 173 -8.85 -9.10 -43.91
CA THR A 173 -7.49 -9.14 -43.38
C THR A 173 -7.00 -7.73 -43.03
N TRP A 174 -6.16 -7.55 -42.01
CA TRP A 174 -4.86 -6.84 -42.05
C TRP A 174 -4.14 -6.95 -40.69
N CYS A 175 -2.82 -6.92 -40.77
CA CYS A 175 -1.81 -7.14 -39.75
C CYS A 175 -1.34 -5.81 -39.11
N CYS A 176 -0.48 -5.93 -38.10
CA CYS A 176 0.54 -4.98 -37.59
C CYS A 176 0.19 -4.02 -36.42
N THR A 177 0.81 -4.30 -35.26
CA THR A 177 1.85 -3.53 -34.52
C THR A 177 1.71 -2.00 -34.27
N TRP A 178 2.42 -1.53 -33.22
CA TRP A 178 2.76 -0.17 -32.71
C TRP A 178 1.91 0.29 -31.49
N ALA A 179 2.38 0.73 -30.30
CA ALA A 179 3.58 1.42 -29.73
C ALA A 179 3.33 2.90 -29.37
N TRP A 180 4.12 3.40 -28.39
CA TRP A 180 4.35 4.79 -27.87
C TRP A 180 3.59 5.19 -26.58
N ARG A 181 4.23 5.64 -25.47
CA ARG A 181 5.22 6.70 -25.10
C ARG A 181 4.55 7.98 -24.57
N CYS A 182 5.19 8.56 -23.54
CA CYS A 182 4.73 9.65 -22.67
C CYS A 182 4.76 11.06 -23.30
N ALA A 183 3.94 11.98 -22.78
CA ALA A 183 4.18 13.43 -22.61
C ALA A 183 3.07 14.01 -21.69
N GLY A 184 3.29 14.98 -20.81
CA GLY A 184 4.48 15.77 -20.48
C GLY A 184 4.34 16.45 -19.12
#